data_AF-A0A1Q8T2B2-F1
#
_entry.id   AF-A0A1Q8T2B2-F1
#
_cell.length_a   1.000
_cell.length_b   1.000
_cell.length_c   1.000
_cell.angle_alpha   90.00
_cell.angle_beta   90.00
_cell.angle_gamma   90.00
#
_symmetry.space_group_name_H-M   'P 1'
#
loop_
_entity.id
_entity.type
_entity.pdbx_description
1 polymer ?
#
loop_
_entity_poly.entity_id
_entity_poly.type
_entity_poly.pdbx_seq_one_letter_code
_entity_poly.pdbx_strand_id
1 'polypeptide(L)'
;MTLSGCATTRGPGLGTALDASTTAYALDHGYTEANPILSPIGDPYLSALAVIGVKQGIKYSLHEYAGVDEACAHYGVETAAMGAGGWNLAVLAGAATGPGLIAGLLLGAGYWLWADGEEACR
;
A
#
# COMPACT_ATOMS: atom_id res chain seq x y z
N MET A 1 11.94 4.00 28.38
CA MET A 1 10.90 4.80 27.70
C MET A 1 10.38 3.95 26.56
N THR A 2 9.15 3.45 26.67
CA THR A 2 8.44 2.69 25.63
C THR A 2 7.52 3.66 24.89
N LEU A 3 7.68 3.76 23.57
CA LEU A 3 6.73 4.50 22.73
C LEU A 3 5.43 3.68 22.66
N SER A 4 4.32 4.22 23.18
CA SER A 4 2.98 3.70 22.88
C SER A 4 2.68 4.02 21.40
N GLY A 5 2.84 3.06 20.50
CA GLY A 5 2.57 3.30 19.08
C GLY A 5 3.19 2.31 18.09
N CYS A 6 4.20 1.54 18.49
CA CYS A 6 4.44 0.27 17.80
C CYS A 6 3.38 -0.70 18.28
N ALA A 7 2.18 -0.55 17.75
CA ALA A 7 1.24 -1.67 17.73
C ALA A 7 2.01 -2.89 17.21
N THR A 8 1.73 -4.04 17.79
CA THR A 8 2.30 -5.36 17.53
C THR A 8 2.39 -5.77 16.06
N THR A 9 1.85 -4.97 15.15
CA THR A 9 1.96 -5.10 13.70
C THR A 9 3.35 -4.82 13.15
N ARG A 10 3.89 -5.78 12.40
CA ARG A 10 5.01 -5.60 11.45
C ARG A 10 4.91 -4.27 10.68
N GLY A 11 6.02 -3.53 10.68
CA GLY A 11 6.17 -2.24 10.03
C GLY A 11 5.92 -2.24 8.50
N PRO A 12 6.10 -1.08 7.84
CA PRO A 12 5.89 -0.97 6.40
C PRO A 12 6.86 -1.87 5.62
N GLY A 13 6.31 -2.67 4.70
CA GLY A 13 7.08 -3.53 3.80
C GLY A 13 7.30 -2.89 2.43
N LEU A 14 7.72 -3.71 1.47
CA LEU A 14 8.09 -3.27 0.12
C LEU A 14 6.91 -2.69 -0.67
N GLY A 15 5.72 -3.28 -0.56
CA GLY A 15 4.54 -2.79 -1.27
C GLY A 15 4.09 -1.44 -0.72
N THR A 16 4.10 -1.28 0.61
CA THR A 16 3.82 -0.01 1.27
C THR A 16 4.79 1.08 0.84
N ALA A 17 6.10 0.76 0.81
CA ALA A 17 7.13 1.69 0.37
C ALA A 17 6.95 2.08 -1.12
N LEU A 18 6.69 1.11 -2.00
CA LEU A 18 6.49 1.36 -3.42
C LEU A 18 5.31 2.31 -3.66
N ASP A 19 4.15 1.99 -3.11
CA ASP A 19 2.96 2.81 -3.29
C ASP A 19 3.15 4.22 -2.71
N ALA A 20 3.68 4.34 -1.48
CA ALA A 20 3.96 5.65 -0.89
C ALA A 20 4.93 6.49 -1.74
N SER A 21 6.00 5.88 -2.27
CA SER A 21 6.97 6.57 -3.12
C SER A 21 6.37 7.01 -4.46
N THR A 22 5.52 6.16 -5.06
CA THR A 22 4.89 6.43 -6.34
C THR A 22 3.75 7.44 -6.20
N THR A 23 3.02 7.45 -5.08
CA THR A 23 2.07 8.51 -4.71
C THR A 23 2.78 9.85 -4.56
N ALA A 24 3.86 9.92 -3.76
CA ALA A 24 4.63 11.15 -3.60
C ALA A 24 5.09 11.68 -4.96
N TYR A 25 5.69 10.80 -5.77
CA TYR A 25 6.19 11.16 -7.09
C TYR A 25 5.08 11.66 -8.02
N ALA A 26 3.94 10.96 -8.07
CA ALA A 26 2.82 11.35 -8.91
C ALA A 26 2.25 12.72 -8.52
N LEU A 27 2.04 12.97 -7.24
CA LEU A 27 1.51 14.25 -6.77
C LEU A 27 2.50 15.40 -7.02
N ASP A 28 3.79 15.17 -6.81
CA ASP A 28 4.84 16.16 -7.11
C ASP A 28 4.90 16.52 -8.61
N HIS A 29 4.47 15.60 -9.49
CA HIS A 29 4.42 15.79 -10.94
C HIS A 29 3.04 16.23 -11.45
N GLY A 30 2.15 16.71 -10.58
CA GLY A 30 0.87 17.32 -10.96
C GLY A 30 -0.25 16.34 -11.26
N TYR A 31 -0.10 15.06 -10.90
CA TYR A 31 -1.21 14.12 -10.89
C TYR A 31 -2.15 14.42 -9.71
N THR A 32 -3.38 13.93 -9.80
CA THR A 32 -4.39 14.08 -8.75
C THR A 32 -4.56 12.78 -7.99
N GLU A 33 -4.59 12.85 -6.66
CA GLU A 33 -4.90 11.73 -5.79
C GLU A 33 -6.34 11.26 -6.03
N ALA A 34 -6.51 9.98 -6.39
CA ALA A 34 -7.82 9.41 -6.66
C ALA A 34 -8.56 9.00 -5.37
N ASN A 35 -7.82 8.75 -4.29
CA ASN A 35 -8.41 8.36 -3.02
C ASN A 35 -9.07 9.57 -2.33
N PRO A 36 -10.40 9.57 -2.10
CA PRO A 36 -11.12 10.69 -1.50
C PRO A 36 -10.69 10.99 -0.06
N ILE A 37 -10.05 10.04 0.63
CA ILE A 37 -9.51 10.24 1.99
C ILE A 37 -8.17 11.00 1.93
N LEU A 38 -7.38 10.77 0.89
CA LEU A 38 -6.03 11.34 0.75
C LEU A 38 -6.02 12.62 -0.08
N SER A 39 -6.97 12.77 -1.01
CA SER A 39 -7.08 13.92 -1.90
C SER A 39 -7.20 15.29 -1.21
N PRO A 40 -7.78 15.43 0.01
CA PRO A 40 -7.80 16.72 0.71
C PRO A 40 -6.43 17.16 1.26
N ILE A 41 -5.44 16.26 1.35
CA ILE A 41 -4.12 16.58 1.93
C ILE A 41 -3.35 17.51 1.00
N GLY A 42 -3.40 17.26 -0.31
CA GLY A 42 -2.80 18.10 -1.37
C GLY A 42 -1.27 18.14 -1.39
N ASP A 43 -0.59 17.95 -0.25
CA ASP A 43 0.86 17.87 -0.16
C ASP A 43 1.36 16.45 -0.53
N PRO A 44 2.34 16.32 -1.45
CA PRO A 44 2.85 15.03 -1.91
C PRO A 44 3.41 14.14 -0.79
N TYR A 45 4.18 14.72 0.13
CA TYR A 45 4.90 13.97 1.16
C TYR A 45 4.00 13.59 2.33
N LEU A 46 3.10 14.49 2.73
CA LEU A 46 2.07 14.20 3.72
C LEU A 46 1.09 13.14 3.21
N SER A 47 0.74 13.18 1.91
CA SER A 47 -0.08 12.13 1.29
C SER A 47 0.62 10.77 1.33
N ALA A 48 1.92 10.72 1.02
CA ALA A 48 2.69 9.48 1.11
C ALA A 48 2.82 8.96 2.56
N LEU A 49 3.03 9.84 3.53
CA LEU A 49 2.99 9.49 4.96
C LEU A 49 1.61 8.97 5.37
N ALA A 50 0.53 9.59 4.87
CA ALA A 50 -0.83 9.14 5.11
C ALA A 50 -1.09 7.77 4.47
N VAL A 51 -0.57 7.48 3.28
CA VAL A 51 -0.62 6.14 2.66
C VAL A 51 0.02 5.09 3.59
N ILE A 52 1.20 5.38 4.15
CA ILE A 52 1.86 4.49 5.11
C ILE A 52 0.99 4.31 6.36
N GLY A 53 0.52 5.41 6.94
CA GLY A 53 -0.31 5.40 8.15
C GLY A 53 -1.62 4.63 7.98
N VAL A 54 -2.33 4.83 6.87
CA VAL A 54 -3.57 4.11 6.53
C VAL A 54 -3.31 2.61 6.46
N LYS A 55 -2.21 2.17 5.82
CA LYS A 55 -1.89 0.74 5.72
C LYS A 55 -1.53 0.13 7.06
N GLN A 56 -0.77 0.84 7.90
CA GLN A 56 -0.51 0.37 9.26
C GLN A 56 -1.82 0.27 10.07
N GLY A 57 -2.71 1.25 9.93
CA GLY A 57 -4.04 1.21 10.53
C GLY A 57 -4.88 0.02 10.05
N ILE A 58 -4.82 -0.31 8.77
CA ILE A 58 -5.52 -1.48 8.21
C ILE A 58 -4.91 -2.78 8.76
N LYS A 59 -3.58 -2.94 8.76
CA LYS A 59 -2.91 -4.13 9.33
C LYS A 59 -3.33 -4.34 10.78
N TYR A 60 -3.29 -3.26 11.57
CA TYR A 60 -3.69 -3.28 12.97
C TYR A 60 -5.16 -3.69 13.11
N SER A 61 -6.03 -3.10 12.30
CA SER A 61 -7.47 -3.38 12.39
C SER A 61 -7.80 -4.81 11.97
N LEU A 62 -7.12 -5.35 10.96
CA LEU A 62 -7.27 -6.74 10.53
C LEU A 62 -6.81 -7.70 11.63
N HIS A 63 -5.67 -7.40 12.27
CA HIS A 63 -5.15 -8.25 13.33
C HIS A 63 -6.01 -8.20 14.59
N GLU A 64 -6.21 -7.01 15.16
CA GLU A 64 -6.82 -6.84 16.48
C GLU A 64 -8.35 -6.94 16.47
N TYR A 65 -9.01 -6.50 15.39
CA TYR A 65 -10.48 -6.44 15.33
C TYR A 65 -11.09 -7.51 14.43
N ALA A 66 -10.39 -7.95 13.38
CA ALA A 66 -10.88 -9.01 12.50
C ALA A 66 -10.30 -10.40 12.81
N GLY A 67 -9.35 -10.50 13.76
CA GLY A 67 -8.77 -11.78 14.20
C GLY A 67 -7.91 -12.47 13.13
N VAL A 68 -7.43 -11.72 12.14
CA VAL A 68 -6.52 -12.23 11.10
C VAL A 68 -5.13 -12.39 11.71
N ASP A 69 -4.42 -13.47 11.35
CA ASP A 69 -3.02 -13.64 11.73
C ASP A 69 -2.20 -12.40 11.31
N GLU A 70 -1.30 -11.95 12.17
CA GLU A 70 -0.45 -10.79 11.91
C GLU A 70 0.32 -10.92 10.58
N ALA A 71 0.82 -12.12 10.25
CA ALA A 71 1.51 -12.38 9.00
C ALA A 71 0.57 -12.24 7.81
N CYS A 72 -0.63 -12.84 7.88
CA CYS A 72 -1.62 -12.74 6.81
C CYS A 72 -2.09 -11.29 6.60
N ALA A 73 -2.38 -10.57 7.68
CA ALA A 73 -2.73 -9.15 7.62
C ALA A 73 -1.60 -8.31 7.00
N HIS A 74 -0.35 -8.60 7.37
CA HIS A 74 0.81 -7.92 6.80
C HIS A 74 0.96 -8.19 5.29
N TYR A 75 1.06 -9.46 4.88
CA TYR A 75 1.30 -9.80 3.46
C TYR A 75 0.12 -9.45 2.57
N GLY A 76 -1.12 -9.57 3.05
CA GLY A 76 -2.30 -9.12 2.33
C GLY A 76 -2.27 -7.62 2.04
N VAL A 77 -1.97 -6.79 3.05
CA VAL A 77 -1.86 -5.33 2.87
C VAL A 77 -0.66 -4.95 1.99
N GLU A 78 0.49 -5.60 2.15
CA GLU A 78 1.66 -5.35 1.31
C GLU A 78 1.43 -5.75 -0.15
N THR A 79 0.66 -6.81 -0.40
CA THR A 79 0.28 -7.25 -1.74
C THR A 79 -0.64 -6.24 -2.42
N ALA A 80 -1.67 -5.79 -1.71
CA ALA A 80 -2.56 -4.74 -2.21
C ALA A 80 -1.79 -3.44 -2.48
N ALA A 81 -0.87 -3.09 -1.59
CA ALA A 81 0.00 -1.94 -1.76
C ALA A 81 0.94 -2.08 -2.97
N MET A 82 1.51 -3.27 -3.20
CA MET A 82 2.33 -3.52 -4.39
C MET A 82 1.52 -3.33 -5.68
N GLY A 83 0.26 -3.78 -5.69
CA GLY A 83 -0.64 -3.56 -6.82
C GLY A 83 -0.97 -2.08 -7.04
N ALA A 84 -1.22 -1.31 -5.97
CA ALA A 84 -1.43 0.13 -6.05
C ALA A 84 -0.18 0.87 -6.56
N GLY A 85 1.01 0.51 -6.07
CA GLY A 85 2.26 1.06 -6.61
C GLY A 85 2.48 0.72 -8.08
N GLY A 86 2.13 -0.49 -8.50
CA GLY A 86 2.17 -0.91 -9.89
C GLY A 86 1.20 -0.15 -10.80
N TRP A 87 0.00 0.12 -10.31
CA TRP A 87 -0.95 1.01 -10.96
C TRP A 87 -0.37 2.42 -11.15
N ASN A 88 0.18 3.02 -10.09
CA ASN A 88 0.76 4.36 -10.13
C ASN A 88 1.89 4.41 -11.16
N LEU A 89 2.80 3.43 -11.17
CA LEU A 89 3.88 3.35 -12.16
C LEU A 89 3.36 3.28 -13.59
N ALA A 90 2.31 2.51 -13.85
CA ALA A 90 1.73 2.41 -15.18
C ALA A 90 1.10 3.74 -15.63
N VAL A 91 0.36 4.41 -14.74
CA VAL A 91 -0.22 5.73 -15.02
C VAL A 91 0.87 6.79 -15.23
N LEU A 92 1.93 6.76 -14.43
CA LEU A 92 3.11 7.62 -14.59
C LEU A 92 3.84 7.38 -15.91
N ALA A 93 3.86 6.13 -16.40
CA ALA A 93 4.40 5.78 -17.71
C ALA A 93 3.47 6.16 -18.89
N GLY A 94 2.34 6.84 -18.62
CA GLY A 94 1.38 7.28 -19.63
C GLY A 94 0.34 6.23 -20.02
N ALA A 95 0.23 5.13 -19.27
CA ALA A 95 -0.82 4.15 -19.50
C ALA A 95 -2.20 4.72 -19.15
N ALA A 96 -3.21 4.38 -19.95
CA ALA A 96 -4.59 4.64 -19.57
C ALA A 96 -4.97 3.84 -18.32
N THR A 97 -6.03 4.29 -17.63
CA THR A 97 -6.63 3.67 -16.44
C THR A 97 -6.84 2.16 -16.62
N GLY A 98 -7.37 1.70 -17.76
CA GLY A 98 -7.58 0.25 -18.01
C GLY A 98 -6.29 -0.59 -17.96
N PRO A 99 -5.28 -0.30 -18.79
CA PRO A 99 -3.97 -0.96 -18.73
C PRO A 99 -3.24 -0.83 -17.39
N GLY A 100 -3.44 0.26 -16.66
CA GLY A 100 -2.93 0.41 -15.30
C GLY A 100 -3.43 -0.69 -14.36
N LEU A 101 -4.68 -1.14 -14.52
CA LEU A 101 -5.33 -2.13 -13.62
C LEU A 101 -4.61 -3.46 -13.81
N ILE A 102 -4.26 -3.77 -15.05
CA ILE A 102 -3.54 -4.99 -15.41
C ILE A 102 -2.14 -4.96 -14.79
N ALA A 103 -1.40 -3.85 -14.92
CA ALA A 103 -0.09 -3.72 -14.32
C ALA A 103 -0.12 -3.86 -12.79
N GLY A 104 -1.10 -3.22 -12.14
CA GLY A 104 -1.32 -3.37 -10.70
C GLY A 104 -1.64 -4.80 -10.28
N LEU A 105 -2.54 -5.48 -11.00
CA LEU A 105 -2.87 -6.88 -10.73
C LEU A 105 -1.66 -7.79 -10.91
N LEU A 106 -0.84 -7.59 -11.94
CA LEU A 106 0.36 -8.40 -12.18
C LEU A 106 1.41 -8.20 -11.09
N LEU A 107 1.66 -6.96 -10.65
CA LEU A 107 2.62 -6.68 -9.59
C LEU A 107 2.13 -7.14 -8.23
N GLY A 108 0.83 -7.01 -7.94
CA GLY A 108 0.20 -7.58 -6.74
C GLY A 108 0.30 -9.10 -6.73
N ALA A 109 -0.18 -9.77 -7.78
CA ALA A 109 -0.13 -11.24 -7.87
C ALA A 109 1.31 -11.78 -7.85
N GLY A 110 2.24 -11.11 -8.55
CA GLY A 110 3.65 -11.46 -8.54
C GLY A 110 4.26 -11.34 -7.14
N TYR A 111 3.91 -10.29 -6.39
CA TYR A 111 4.37 -10.14 -5.01
C TYR A 111 3.76 -11.17 -4.08
N TRP A 112 2.47 -11.50 -4.22
CA TRP A 112 1.82 -12.54 -3.44
C TRP A 112 2.51 -13.89 -3.59
N LEU A 113 2.85 -14.27 -4.83
CA LEU A 113 3.58 -15.49 -5.15
C LEU A 113 5.03 -15.46 -4.65
N TRP A 114 5.70 -14.30 -4.76
CA TRP A 114 7.09 -14.15 -4.32
C TRP A 114 7.23 -14.16 -2.78
N ALA A 115 6.25 -13.61 -2.08
CA ALA A 115 6.24 -13.50 -0.62
C ALA A 115 5.61 -14.72 0.07
N ASP A 116 5.31 -15.80 -0.68
CA ASP A 116 4.60 -16.99 -0.20
C ASP A 116 3.33 -16.65 0.61
N GLY A 117 2.54 -15.69 0.10
CA GLY A 117 1.38 -15.15 0.81
C GLY A 117 0.33 -16.21 1.18
N GLU A 118 0.23 -17.29 0.39
CA GLU A 118 -0.66 -18.42 0.69
C GLU A 118 -0.25 -19.16 1.98
N GLU A 119 1.04 -19.29 2.25
CA GLU A 119 1.53 -19.92 3.48
C GLU A 119 1.32 -19.02 4.69
N ALA A 120 1.44 -17.70 4.50
CA ALA A 120 1.21 -16.73 5.57
C ALA A 120 -0.25 -16.60 6.00
N CYS A 121 -1.21 -17.04 5.18
CA CYS A 121 -2.65 -16.98 5.44
C CYS A 121 -3.31 -18.34 5.68
N ARG A 122 -2.52 -19.39 5.92
CA ARG A 122 -2.99 -20.76 6.09
C ARG A 122 -3.34 -21.13 7.53
#